data_AF-A0A1H7AIN1-F1
#
_entry.id   AF-A0A1H7AIN1-F1
#
_cell.length_a   1.000
_cell.length_b   1.000
_cell.length_c   1.000
_cell.angle_alpha   90.00
_cell.angle_beta   90.00
_cell.angle_gamma   90.00
#
_symmetry.space_group_name_H-M   'P 1'
#
loop_
_entity.id
_entity.type
_entity.pdbx_description
1 polymer ?
#
loop_
_entity_poly.entity_id
_entity_poly.type
_entity_poly.pdbx_seq_one_letter_code
_entity_poly.pdbx_strand_id
1 'polypeptide(L)'
;MSSPEALIAALQAPVPNAPDPETTNFVARFKLRDSPYFANSEGFAESVIKSDPAKMMQVMYDHGSSDWRDVLRYKVRMPVAIFTGEYSANLPSQRWAHSVIPGSKLYVYTKAEQGDHFLMFKNPAKFTADLMAFLEEGSKN
;
A
#
# COMPACT_ATOMS: atom_id res chain seq x y z
N MET A 1 -9.27 9.91 12.99
CA MET A 1 -9.49 8.58 12.42
C MET A 1 -10.72 8.67 11.55
N SER A 2 -10.64 8.29 10.27
CA SER A 2 -11.84 8.19 9.43
C SER A 2 -12.67 7.02 9.94
N SER A 3 -13.99 7.21 10.08
CA SER A 3 -14.87 6.12 10.47
C SER A 3 -14.96 5.06 9.35
N PRO A 4 -15.40 3.83 9.64
CA PRO A 4 -15.64 2.81 8.62
C PRO A 4 -16.57 3.31 7.50
N GLU A 5 -17.53 4.17 7.84
CA GLU A 5 -18.45 4.81 6.88
C GLU A 5 -17.70 5.76 5.94
N ALA A 6 -16.71 6.49 6.45
CA ALA A 6 -15.87 7.35 5.62
C ALA A 6 -14.97 6.55 4.67
N LEU A 7 -14.51 5.35 5.09
CA LEU A 7 -13.79 4.45 4.19
C LEU A 7 -14.70 3.88 3.10
N ILE A 8 -15.89 3.39 3.45
CA ILE A 8 -16.88 2.90 2.48
C ILE A 8 -17.21 4.01 1.48
N ALA A 9 -17.48 5.22 1.97
CA ALA A 9 -17.77 6.37 1.12
C ALA A 9 -16.59 6.71 0.19
N ALA A 10 -15.35 6.63 0.67
CA ALA A 10 -14.16 6.88 -0.15
C ALA A 10 -13.94 5.80 -1.22
N LEU A 11 -14.24 4.53 -0.92
CA LEU A 11 -14.16 3.42 -1.89
C LEU A 11 -15.27 3.47 -2.94
N GLN A 12 -16.44 3.99 -2.58
CA GLN A 12 -17.58 4.16 -3.48
C GLN A 12 -17.56 5.49 -4.24
N ALA A 13 -16.68 6.42 -3.85
CA ALA A 13 -16.60 7.73 -4.48
C ALA A 13 -16.29 7.59 -5.98
N PRO A 14 -17.02 8.31 -6.86
CA PRO A 14 -16.73 8.28 -8.28
C PRO A 14 -15.32 8.83 -8.52
N VAL A 15 -14.47 8.01 -9.15
CA VAL A 15 -13.15 8.44 -9.60
C VAL A 15 -13.29 9.04 -11.00
N PRO A 16 -12.70 10.22 -11.27
CA PRO A 16 -12.68 10.80 -12.61
C PRO A 16 -12.17 9.80 -13.66
N ASN A 17 -12.71 9.86 -14.89
CA ASN A 17 -12.27 9.00 -16.00
C ASN A 17 -10.79 9.23 -16.35
N ALA A 18 -10.28 10.44 -16.11
CA ALA A 18 -8.87 10.78 -16.19
C ALA A 18 -8.44 11.33 -14.82
N PRO A 19 -7.96 10.47 -13.90
CA PRO A 19 -7.50 10.92 -12.59
C PRO A 19 -6.23 11.78 -12.71
N ASP A 20 -6.11 12.78 -11.83
CA ASP A 20 -4.91 13.59 -11.71
C ASP A 20 -3.68 12.71 -11.41
N PRO A 21 -2.62 12.74 -12.23
CA PRO A 21 -1.39 11.97 -11.98
C PRO A 21 -0.76 12.22 -10.62
N GLU A 22 -0.95 13.42 -10.06
CA GLU A 22 -0.39 13.86 -8.77
C GLU A 22 -1.27 13.50 -7.56
N THR A 23 -2.41 12.84 -7.78
CA THR A 23 -3.35 12.49 -6.73
C THR A 23 -2.74 11.56 -5.68
N THR A 24 -3.16 11.67 -4.42
CA THR A 24 -2.86 10.66 -3.38
C THR A 24 -4.05 9.72 -3.12
N ASN A 25 -5.16 9.90 -3.85
CA ASN A 25 -6.35 9.08 -3.69
C ASN A 25 -6.06 7.64 -4.14
N PHE A 26 -6.29 6.70 -3.22
CA PHE A 26 -6.02 5.28 -3.42
C PHE A 26 -6.68 4.71 -4.68
N VAL A 27 -7.99 4.95 -4.87
CA VAL A 27 -8.74 4.40 -6.01
C VAL A 27 -8.31 5.06 -7.32
N ALA A 28 -8.00 6.35 -7.30
CA ALA A 28 -7.48 7.06 -8.46
C ALA A 28 -6.10 6.54 -8.89
N ARG A 29 -5.18 6.34 -7.94
CA ARG A 29 -3.85 5.76 -8.21
C ARG A 29 -3.94 4.33 -8.74
N PHE A 30 -4.93 3.54 -8.31
CA PHE A 30 -5.19 2.20 -8.86
C PHE A 30 -5.60 2.26 -10.34
N LYS A 31 -6.47 3.20 -10.71
CA LYS A 31 -6.98 3.36 -12.08
C LYS A 31 -5.97 3.92 -13.06
N LEU A 32 -4.95 4.66 -12.60
CA LEU A 32 -3.97 5.29 -13.49
C LEU A 32 -3.22 4.29 -14.39
N ARG A 33 -2.95 3.06 -13.91
CA ARG A 33 -2.20 2.03 -14.65
C ARG A 33 -0.92 2.61 -15.31
N ASP A 34 -0.27 3.56 -14.64
CA ASP A 34 0.82 4.42 -15.12
C ASP A 34 2.21 3.74 -15.07
N SER A 35 2.23 2.42 -14.99
CA SER A 35 3.42 1.58 -15.10
C SER A 35 3.08 0.35 -15.94
N PRO A 36 3.92 -0.04 -16.93
CA PRO A 36 3.67 -1.23 -17.72
C PRO A 36 3.63 -2.50 -16.86
N TYR A 37 4.40 -2.55 -15.76
CA TYR A 37 4.36 -3.65 -14.81
C TYR A 37 2.99 -3.78 -14.15
N PHE A 38 2.45 -2.66 -13.68
CA PHE A 38 1.17 -2.63 -13.00
C PHE A 38 -0.01 -2.85 -13.96
N ALA A 39 0.05 -2.25 -15.15
CA ALA A 39 -0.94 -2.50 -16.20
C ALA A 39 -1.01 -3.99 -16.57
N ASN A 40 0.14 -4.65 -16.70
CA ASN A 40 0.21 -6.07 -17.02
C ASN A 40 -0.25 -6.96 -15.87
N SER A 41 0.17 -6.69 -14.62
CA SER A 41 -0.21 -7.51 -13.45
C SER A 41 -1.72 -7.45 -13.21
N GLU A 42 -2.30 -6.25 -13.24
CA GLU A 42 -3.72 -6.06 -13.04
C GLU A 42 -4.54 -6.58 -14.22
N GLY A 43 -4.09 -6.36 -15.47
CA GLY A 43 -4.76 -6.89 -16.65
C GLY A 43 -4.81 -8.42 -16.66
N PHE A 44 -3.73 -9.09 -16.24
CA PHE A 44 -3.72 -10.53 -16.05
C PHE A 44 -4.69 -10.97 -14.94
N ALA A 45 -4.63 -10.31 -13.78
CA ALA A 45 -5.53 -10.60 -12.66
C ALA A 45 -7.01 -10.47 -13.08
N GLU A 46 -7.39 -9.39 -13.77
CA GLU A 46 -8.74 -9.15 -14.30
C GLU A 46 -9.20 -10.22 -15.28
N SER A 47 -8.29 -10.85 -16.02
CA SER A 47 -8.62 -11.89 -17.00
C SER A 47 -8.98 -13.24 -16.38
N VAL A 48 -8.52 -13.51 -15.14
CA VAL A 48 -8.67 -14.83 -14.49
C VAL A 48 -9.42 -14.78 -13.16
N ILE A 49 -9.40 -13.64 -12.46
CA ILE A 49 -10.05 -13.46 -11.16
C ILE A 49 -11.49 -13.00 -11.37
N LYS A 50 -12.43 -13.70 -10.72
CA LYS A 50 -13.83 -13.31 -10.66
C LYS A 50 -14.14 -12.83 -9.25
N SER A 51 -14.39 -11.54 -9.12
CA SER A 51 -14.68 -10.91 -7.82
C SER A 51 -16.17 -10.69 -7.61
N ASP A 52 -16.64 -10.91 -6.39
CA ASP A 52 -17.98 -10.52 -5.94
C ASP A 52 -17.88 -9.17 -5.20
N PRO A 53 -18.46 -8.08 -5.74
CA PRO A 53 -18.38 -6.76 -5.11
C PRO A 53 -18.92 -6.72 -3.67
N ALA A 54 -19.98 -7.48 -3.36
CA ALA A 54 -20.54 -7.51 -2.01
C ALA A 54 -19.57 -8.16 -1.02
N LYS A 55 -18.88 -9.23 -1.43
CA LYS A 55 -17.85 -9.88 -0.61
C LYS A 55 -16.60 -9.03 -0.47
N MET A 56 -16.17 -8.35 -1.54
CA MET A 56 -15.07 -7.39 -1.47
C MET A 56 -15.33 -6.30 -0.43
N MET A 57 -16.54 -5.74 -0.41
CA MET A 57 -16.87 -4.69 0.56
C MET A 57 -16.83 -5.19 2.01
N GLN A 58 -17.22 -6.44 2.28
CA GLN A 58 -17.08 -7.04 3.61
C GLN A 58 -15.61 -7.13 4.04
N VAL A 59 -14.72 -7.55 3.13
CA VAL A 59 -13.28 -7.61 3.39
C VAL A 59 -12.70 -6.20 3.61
N MET A 60 -13.09 -5.22 2.80
CA MET A 60 -12.60 -3.84 2.95
C MET A 60 -13.07 -3.20 4.27
N TYR A 61 -14.29 -3.50 4.71
CA TYR A 61 -14.80 -3.03 6.00
C TYR A 61 -13.98 -3.60 7.16
N ASP A 62 -13.77 -4.91 7.19
CA ASP A 62 -12.95 -5.58 8.21
C ASP A 62 -11.51 -5.03 8.22
N HIS A 63 -10.90 -4.91 7.03
CA HIS A 63 -9.55 -4.38 6.85
C HIS A 63 -9.41 -2.96 7.41
N GLY A 64 -10.36 -2.08 7.11
CA GLY A 64 -10.28 -0.67 7.46
C GLY A 64 -10.81 -0.29 8.85
N SER A 65 -11.62 -1.14 9.47
CA SER A 65 -12.18 -0.89 10.80
C SER A 65 -11.29 -1.40 11.94
N SER A 66 -10.27 -2.18 11.62
CA SER A 66 -9.35 -2.76 12.60
C SER A 66 -8.31 -1.75 13.12
N ASP A 67 -8.09 -1.75 14.44
CA ASP A 67 -7.03 -0.96 15.09
C ASP A 67 -5.90 -1.86 15.58
N TRP A 68 -4.72 -1.71 14.98
CA TRP A 68 -3.52 -2.52 15.26
C TRP A 68 -2.46 -1.77 16.07
N ARG A 69 -2.79 -0.60 16.65
CA ARG A 69 -1.77 0.25 17.30
C ARG A 69 -1.11 -0.41 18.51
N ASP A 70 -1.82 -1.26 19.25
CA ASP A 70 -1.25 -2.04 20.35
C ASP A 70 -0.28 -3.12 19.83
N VAL A 71 -0.64 -3.80 18.75
CA VAL A 71 0.17 -4.85 18.13
C VAL A 71 1.50 -4.28 17.65
N LEU A 72 1.46 -3.17 16.91
CA LEU A 72 2.66 -2.54 16.38
C LEU A 72 3.60 -2.02 17.47
N ARG A 73 3.05 -1.56 18.62
CA ARG A 73 3.87 -1.10 19.75
C ARG A 73 4.47 -2.21 20.58
N TYR A 74 3.74 -3.31 20.78
CA TYR A 74 4.06 -4.24 21.87
C TYR A 74 4.30 -5.69 21.44
N LYS A 75 3.87 -6.08 20.23
CA LYS A 75 3.85 -7.50 19.81
C LYS A 75 4.78 -7.83 18.65
N VAL A 76 5.21 -6.84 17.87
CA VAL A 76 6.19 -7.01 16.80
C VAL A 76 7.59 -7.19 17.39
N ARG A 77 8.21 -8.37 17.18
CA ARG A 77 9.53 -8.73 17.74
C ARG A 77 10.57 -9.14 16.69
N MET A 78 10.17 -9.25 15.44
CA MET A 78 11.02 -9.57 14.30
C MET A 78 11.54 -8.29 13.63
N PRO A 79 12.64 -8.35 12.85
CA PRO A 79 13.01 -7.26 11.96
C PRO A 79 11.86 -6.86 11.04
N VAL A 80 11.66 -5.56 10.84
CA VAL A 80 10.57 -5.02 10.00
C VAL A 80 11.10 -4.06 8.95
N ALA A 81 10.72 -4.30 7.69
CA ALA A 81 10.80 -3.31 6.62
C ALA A 81 9.40 -2.75 6.34
N ILE A 82 9.29 -1.43 6.22
CA ILE A 82 8.07 -0.70 5.92
C ILE A 82 8.26 -0.01 4.58
N PHE A 83 7.42 -0.32 3.61
CA PHE A 83 7.46 0.27 2.27
C PHE A 83 6.25 1.19 2.07
N THR A 84 6.51 2.39 1.56
CA THR A 84 5.50 3.40 1.22
C THR A 84 6.06 4.36 0.19
N GLY A 85 5.29 5.34 -0.26
CA GLY A 85 5.84 6.43 -1.06
C GLY A 85 5.11 7.76 -0.92
N GLU A 86 5.63 8.76 -1.62
CA GLU A 86 5.18 10.15 -1.56
C GLU A 86 3.74 10.38 -2.04
N TYR A 87 3.24 9.53 -2.95
CA TYR A 87 1.84 9.53 -3.40
C TYR A 87 0.91 8.73 -2.48
N SER A 88 1.41 8.06 -1.45
CA SER A 88 0.57 7.26 -0.54
C SER A 88 -0.13 8.15 0.48
N ALA A 89 -1.47 8.13 0.49
CA ALA A 89 -2.26 8.73 1.56
C ALA A 89 -1.92 8.17 2.96
N ASN A 90 -1.32 6.98 3.01
CA ASN A 90 -0.94 6.31 4.26
C ASN A 90 0.49 6.66 4.72
N LEU A 91 1.26 7.48 4.00
CA LEU A 91 2.62 7.84 4.40
C LEU A 91 2.73 8.32 5.86
N PRO A 92 1.82 9.16 6.41
CA PRO A 92 1.86 9.53 7.83
C PRO A 92 1.74 8.33 8.78
N SER A 93 0.89 7.34 8.47
CA SER A 93 0.74 6.16 9.31
C SER A 93 1.96 5.25 9.25
N GLN A 94 2.64 5.17 8.10
CA GLN A 94 3.87 4.39 7.96
C GLN A 94 5.05 5.03 8.70
N ARG A 95 5.14 6.37 8.70
CA ARG A 95 6.09 7.09 9.56
C ARG A 95 5.82 6.88 11.04
N TRP A 96 4.54 6.88 11.45
CA TRP A 96 4.17 6.55 12.82
C TRP A 96 4.52 5.11 13.18
N ALA A 97 4.22 4.14 12.32
CA ALA A 97 4.58 2.73 12.54
C ALA A 97 6.10 2.56 12.71
N HIS A 98 6.89 3.19 11.84
CA HIS A 98 8.35 3.21 11.97
C HIS A 98 8.82 3.79 13.31
N SER A 99 8.18 4.85 13.79
CA SER A 99 8.54 5.48 15.08
C SER A 99 8.26 4.63 16.31
N VAL A 100 7.36 3.64 16.20
CA VAL A 100 6.95 2.80 17.34
C VAL A 100 7.44 1.35 17.26
N ILE A 101 7.88 0.88 16.09
CA ILE A 101 8.45 -0.45 15.90
C ILE A 101 9.98 -0.35 16.02
N PRO A 102 10.58 -0.83 17.11
CA PRO A 102 12.02 -0.69 17.34
C PRO A 102 12.83 -1.36 16.23
N GLY A 103 13.84 -0.65 15.71
CA GLY A 103 14.74 -1.17 14.68
C GLY A 103 14.12 -1.41 13.31
N SER A 104 12.88 -0.98 13.08
CA SER A 104 12.27 -1.05 11.74
C SER A 104 13.04 -0.19 10.73
N LYS A 105 13.01 -0.58 9.45
CA LYS A 105 13.52 0.23 8.33
C LYS A 105 12.36 0.79 7.52
N LEU A 106 12.41 2.08 7.21
CA LEU A 106 11.39 2.75 6.42
C LEU A 106 11.93 3.12 5.03
N TYR A 107 11.28 2.62 3.99
CA TYR A 107 11.54 2.91 2.59
C TYR A 107 10.41 3.82 2.08
N VAL A 108 10.74 5.06 1.74
CA VAL A 108 9.79 6.02 1.14
C VAL A 108 10.20 6.25 -0.30
N TYR A 109 9.44 5.68 -1.23
CA TYR A 109 9.69 5.82 -2.67
C TYR A 109 9.20 7.19 -3.12
N THR A 110 10.02 7.85 -3.93
CA THR A 110 9.69 9.14 -4.51
C THR A 110 8.57 9.04 -5.53
N LYS A 111 8.01 10.19 -5.91
CA LYS A 111 7.08 10.29 -7.05
C LYS A 111 7.63 9.66 -8.33
N ALA A 112 8.88 9.93 -8.67
CA ALA A 112 9.55 9.39 -9.86
C ALA A 112 9.73 7.86 -9.80
N GLU A 113 9.82 7.30 -8.59
CA GLU A 113 9.90 5.85 -8.35
C GLU A 113 8.53 5.19 -8.26
N GLN A 114 7.44 5.89 -8.62
CA GLN A 114 6.05 5.43 -8.50
C GLN A 114 5.65 5.06 -7.07
N GLY A 115 6.11 5.85 -6.09
CA GLY A 115 5.85 5.62 -4.68
C GLY A 115 4.42 5.92 -4.25
N ASP A 116 3.49 4.97 -4.44
CA ASP A 116 2.14 4.99 -3.87
C ASP A 116 1.83 3.69 -3.08
N HIS A 117 0.55 3.40 -2.84
CA HIS A 117 0.13 2.16 -2.17
C HIS A 117 0.47 0.87 -2.96
N PHE A 118 0.57 0.98 -4.28
CA PHE A 118 0.81 -0.11 -5.23
C PHE A 118 2.29 -0.16 -5.70
N LEU A 119 3.21 0.49 -4.98
CA LEU A 119 4.62 0.64 -5.38
C LEU A 119 5.29 -0.69 -5.76
N MET A 120 4.92 -1.79 -5.12
CA MET A 120 5.49 -3.11 -5.40
C MET A 120 5.11 -3.63 -6.80
N PHE A 121 3.94 -3.25 -7.30
CA PHE A 121 3.50 -3.61 -8.65
C PHE A 121 3.93 -2.57 -9.68
N LYS A 122 4.00 -1.29 -9.29
CA LYS A 122 4.39 -0.19 -10.19
C LYS A 122 5.90 -0.13 -10.42
N ASN A 123 6.71 -0.48 -9.43
CA ASN A 123 8.16 -0.52 -9.49
C ASN A 123 8.72 -1.81 -8.87
N PRO A 124 8.40 -2.98 -9.46
CA PRO A 124 8.73 -4.28 -8.87
C PRO A 124 10.23 -4.54 -8.77
N ALA A 125 11.03 -3.99 -9.70
CA ALA A 125 12.49 -4.18 -9.71
C ALA A 125 13.14 -3.53 -8.48
N LYS A 126 12.80 -2.27 -8.19
CA LYS A 126 13.31 -1.57 -7.01
C LYS A 126 12.79 -2.20 -5.71
N PHE A 127 11.49 -2.49 -5.65
CA PHE A 127 10.88 -3.16 -4.49
C PHE A 127 11.57 -4.47 -4.15
N THR A 128 11.80 -5.32 -5.16
CA THR A 128 12.46 -6.62 -4.97
C THR A 128 13.92 -6.44 -4.54
N ALA A 129 14.65 -5.50 -5.14
CA ALA A 129 16.04 -5.24 -4.75
C ALA A 129 16.15 -4.78 -3.29
N ASP A 130 15.32 -3.82 -2.87
CA ASP A 130 15.31 -3.32 -1.50
C ASP A 130 14.87 -4.40 -0.49
N LEU A 131 13.86 -5.22 -0.86
CA LEU A 131 13.42 -6.35 -0.04
C LEU A 131 14.51 -7.41 0.12
N MET A 132 15.20 -7.77 -0.97
CA MET A 132 16.30 -8.74 -0.91
C MET A 132 17.45 -8.23 -0.05
N ALA A 133 17.86 -6.96 -0.20
CA ALA A 133 18.88 -6.35 0.63
C ALA A 133 18.52 -6.41 2.12
N PHE A 134 17.27 -6.10 2.47
CA PHE A 134 16.77 -6.21 3.84
C PHE A 134 16.86 -7.66 4.39
N LEU A 135 16.47 -8.65 3.60
CA LEU A 135 16.51 -10.07 3.99
C LEU A 135 17.95 -10.59 4.15
N GLU A 136 18.87 -10.17 3.29
CA GLU A 136 20.29 -10.55 3.36
C GLU A 136 21.00 -9.96 4.59
N GLU A 137 20.67 -8.72 4.99
CA GLU A 137 21.18 -8.14 6.23
C GLU A 137 20.68 -8.89 7.46
N GLY A 138 19.41 -9.30 7.47
CA GLY A 138 18.81 -10.06 8.55
C GLY A 138 19.41 -11.46 8.71
N SER A 139 19.89 -12.07 7.62
CA SER A 139 20.51 -13.41 7.61
C SER A 139 21.94 -13.43 8.16
N LYS A 140 22.56 -12.27 8.41
CA LYS A 140 23.94 -12.13 8.92
C LYS A 140 24.02 -12.02 10.44
N ASN A 141 22.88 -12.03 11.14
CA ASN A 141 22.76 -11.98 12.61
C ASN A 141 22.26 -13.32 13.15
#